data_AF-A0AAW9X8W1-F1
#
_entry.id   AF-A0AAW9X8W1-F1
#
_cell.length_a   1.000
_cell.length_b   1.000
_cell.length_c   1.000
_cell.angle_alpha   90.00
_cell.angle_beta   90.00
_cell.angle_gamma   90.00
#
_symmetry.space_group_name_H-M   'P 1'
#
loop_
_entity.id
_entity.type
_entity.pdbx_description
1 polymer ?
#
loop_
_entity_poly.entity_id
_entity_poly.type
_entity_poly.pdbx_seq_one_letter_code
_entity_poly.pdbx_strand_id
1 'polypeptide(L)'
;MVLWGESMAPDFWRYQVESKISGFDLESANISHENIACWLMREALNLGYPGYNHCALNYDRHIGSQYGSGRGRKGYADRLGKKYYWIALHRLLGILASNVPALEDPYSDYEPTSDHLWSVDVRKVDLTDVRDITAESVYPVLMEETNYAFPDRNSDIKGWVRTDDLSPYEACLIRTDKEGEQWVALSHSYWDEDKAPNENSWNSPYLAVRAYYSSALINES
;
A
#
# COMPACT_ATOMS: atom_id res chain seq x y z
N MET A 1 0.28 22.59 16.31
CA MET A 1 0.59 22.61 14.86
C MET A 1 -0.48 23.42 14.13
N VAL A 2 -0.32 24.74 14.08
CA VAL A 2 -1.29 25.71 13.49
C VAL A 2 -0.67 26.41 12.27
N LEU A 3 0.26 25.73 11.57
CA LEU A 3 0.94 26.28 10.39
C LEU A 3 0.22 25.97 9.08
N TRP A 4 -0.66 24.97 9.11
CA TRP A 4 -1.44 24.53 7.97
C TRP A 4 -2.89 24.90 8.30
N GLY A 5 -3.47 25.86 7.58
CA GLY A 5 -4.92 26.02 7.61
C GLY A 5 -5.56 24.66 7.32
N GLU A 6 -6.71 24.37 7.95
CA GLU A 6 -7.36 23.04 7.98
C GLU A 6 -7.55 22.37 6.60
N SER A 7 -7.38 23.12 5.50
CA SER A 7 -7.65 22.72 4.12
C SER A 7 -6.42 22.41 3.24
N MET A 8 -5.19 22.65 3.69
CA MET A 8 -3.99 22.29 2.91
C MET A 8 -3.01 21.43 3.72
N ALA A 9 -2.85 20.18 3.28
CA ALA A 9 -1.76 19.25 3.61
C ALA A 9 -1.80 18.32 4.84
N PRO A 10 -2.95 17.88 5.40
CA PRO A 10 -2.91 16.70 6.26
C PRO A 10 -2.51 15.44 5.48
N ASP A 11 -2.98 15.25 4.24
CA ASP A 11 -2.78 13.98 3.52
C ASP A 11 -1.34 13.72 3.04
N PHE A 12 -0.67 14.71 2.42
CA PHE A 12 0.70 14.47 1.95
C PHE A 12 1.65 14.31 3.14
N TRP A 13 1.49 15.16 4.16
CA TRP A 13 2.25 15.05 5.40
C TRP A 13 2.05 13.67 6.04
N ARG A 14 0.80 13.32 6.35
CA ARG A 14 0.45 12.08 7.07
C ARG A 14 0.82 10.82 6.31
N TYR A 15 0.51 10.76 5.01
CA TYR A 15 0.67 9.52 4.25
C TYR A 15 2.02 9.38 3.57
N GLN A 16 2.74 10.48 3.31
CA GLN A 16 3.99 10.43 2.53
C GLN A 16 5.19 10.95 3.32
N VAL A 17 5.05 11.94 4.21
CA VAL A 17 6.18 12.48 4.95
C VAL A 17 6.41 11.68 6.23
N GLU A 18 5.41 11.58 7.10
CA GLU A 18 5.55 10.96 8.44
C GLU A 18 6.09 9.52 8.35
N SER A 19 5.52 8.70 7.47
CA SER A 19 5.94 7.31 7.29
C SER A 19 7.35 7.14 6.71
N LYS A 20 7.92 8.17 6.08
CA LYS A 20 9.23 8.11 5.42
C LYS A 20 10.33 8.72 6.26
N ILE A 21 9.99 9.57 7.23
CA ILE A 21 10.95 10.13 8.19
C ILE A 21 11.01 9.34 9.50
N SER A 22 10.09 8.41 9.74
CA SER A 22 9.98 7.66 11.00
C SER A 22 11.18 6.75 11.29
N GLY A 23 11.95 6.39 10.26
CA GLY A 23 13.18 5.59 10.40
C GLY A 23 14.41 6.40 10.82
N PHE A 24 14.29 7.71 11.08
CA PHE A 24 15.39 8.57 11.51
C PHE A 24 15.18 9.03 12.95
N ASP A 25 16.26 9.06 13.73
CA ASP A 25 16.25 9.61 15.08
C ASP A 25 16.29 11.15 15.04
N LEU A 26 15.12 11.72 14.76
CA LEU A 26 14.94 13.17 14.68
C LEU A 26 15.10 13.86 16.05
N GLU A 27 14.85 13.14 17.15
CA GLU A 27 14.92 13.68 18.50
C GLU A 27 16.38 13.97 18.89
N SER A 28 17.28 13.00 18.70
CA SER A 28 18.70 13.21 18.98
C SER A 28 19.33 14.26 18.06
N ALA A 29 18.82 14.43 16.84
CA ALA A 29 19.21 15.48 15.91
C ALA A 29 18.58 16.86 16.21
N ASN A 30 17.68 16.97 17.20
CA ASN A 30 16.93 18.18 17.53
C ASN A 30 16.16 18.77 16.32
N ILE A 31 15.58 17.89 15.49
CA ILE A 31 14.79 18.25 14.31
C ILE A 31 13.32 18.00 14.61
N SER A 32 12.52 19.07 14.63
CA SER A 32 11.07 18.93 14.79
C SER A 32 10.36 18.69 13.46
N HIS A 33 9.16 18.11 13.52
CA HIS A 33 8.24 18.02 12.39
C HIS A 33 7.94 19.39 11.74
N GLU A 34 7.91 20.45 12.55
CA GLU A 34 7.75 21.82 12.06
C GLU A 34 8.95 22.29 11.22
N ASN A 35 10.18 21.95 11.63
CA ASN A 35 11.37 22.25 10.83
C ASN A 35 11.28 21.57 9.46
N ILE A 36 10.87 20.29 9.43
CA ILE A 36 10.71 19.53 8.19
C ILE A 36 9.60 20.13 7.30
N ALA A 37 8.45 20.45 7.88
CA ALA A 37 7.34 21.09 7.16
C ALA A 37 7.78 22.41 6.52
N CYS A 38 8.42 23.29 7.29
CA CYS A 38 8.95 24.56 6.81
C CYS A 38 10.02 24.36 5.73
N TRP A 39 10.90 23.37 5.90
CA TRP A 39 11.93 23.05 4.92
C TRP A 39 11.31 22.59 3.60
N LEU A 40 10.32 21.69 3.62
CA LEU A 40 9.62 21.22 2.42
C LEU A 40 8.90 22.36 1.69
N MET A 41 8.23 23.26 2.42
CA MET A 41 7.58 24.43 1.83
C MET A 41 8.62 25.36 1.17
N ARG A 42 9.68 25.70 1.90
CA ARG A 42 10.77 26.55 1.40
C ARG A 42 11.41 25.91 0.17
N GLU A 43 11.60 24.60 0.16
CA GLU A 43 12.21 23.91 -0.96
C GLU A 43 11.29 23.86 -2.20
N ALA A 44 9.99 23.67 -2.01
CA ALA A 44 9.02 23.81 -3.10
C ALA A 44 9.05 25.22 -3.71
N LEU A 45 9.19 26.27 -2.87
CA LEU A 45 9.35 27.65 -3.32
C LEU A 45 10.66 27.85 -4.10
N ASN A 46 11.78 27.30 -3.61
CA ASN A 46 13.09 27.38 -4.28
C ASN A 46 13.09 26.69 -5.65
N LEU A 47 12.40 25.54 -5.75
CA LEU A 47 12.19 24.84 -7.02
C LEU A 47 11.33 25.64 -8.01
N GLY A 48 10.68 26.70 -7.55
CA GLY A 48 9.95 27.64 -8.38
C GLY A 48 8.44 27.45 -8.35
N TYR A 49 7.86 26.67 -7.44
CA TYR A 49 6.42 26.78 -7.14
C TYR A 49 6.17 28.12 -6.43
N PRO A 50 5.10 28.90 -6.69
CA PRO A 50 3.92 28.62 -7.52
C PRO A 50 4.07 28.89 -9.03
N GLY A 51 5.31 29.03 -9.53
CA GLY A 51 5.63 29.35 -10.91
C GLY A 51 5.77 30.86 -11.12
N TYR A 52 6.48 31.25 -12.19
CA TYR A 52 6.50 32.65 -12.65
C TYR A 52 5.06 33.14 -12.88
N ASN A 53 4.70 34.29 -12.30
CA ASN A 53 3.33 34.82 -12.29
C ASN A 53 2.26 33.80 -11.82
N HIS A 54 2.61 32.91 -10.89
CA HIS A 54 1.74 31.87 -10.34
C HIS A 54 1.21 30.86 -11.37
N CYS A 55 1.90 30.65 -12.49
CA CYS A 55 1.43 29.78 -13.57
C CYS A 55 1.14 28.34 -13.12
N ALA A 56 2.00 27.75 -12.28
CA ALA A 56 1.80 26.38 -11.79
C ALA A 56 0.63 26.28 -10.81
N LEU A 57 0.48 27.26 -9.91
CA LEU A 57 -0.67 27.32 -9.00
C LEU A 57 -1.99 27.53 -9.78
N ASN A 58 -1.99 28.38 -10.80
CA ASN A 58 -3.17 28.61 -11.63
C ASN A 58 -3.55 27.36 -12.42
N TYR A 59 -2.56 26.62 -12.93
CA TYR A 59 -2.78 25.32 -13.54
C TYR A 59 -3.39 24.31 -12.53
N ASP A 60 -2.85 24.22 -11.31
CA ASP A 60 -3.40 23.33 -10.28
C ASP A 60 -4.85 23.67 -9.90
N ARG A 61 -5.17 24.95 -9.82
CA ARG A 61 -6.53 25.45 -9.60
C ARG A 61 -7.45 25.10 -10.77
N HIS A 62 -6.98 25.26 -12.00
CA HIS A 62 -7.73 24.89 -13.20
C HIS A 62 -8.04 23.39 -13.22
N ILE A 63 -7.03 22.54 -13.02
CA ILE A 63 -7.19 21.08 -12.94
C ILE A 63 -8.15 20.69 -11.81
N GLY A 64 -8.04 21.33 -10.64
CA GLY A 64 -8.95 21.11 -9.52
C GLY A 64 -10.40 21.51 -9.83
N SER A 65 -10.60 22.61 -10.56
CA SER A 65 -11.92 23.07 -10.99
C SER A 65 -12.55 22.16 -12.05
N GLN A 66 -11.77 21.70 -13.03
CA GLN A 66 -12.28 20.91 -14.15
C GLN A 66 -12.53 19.45 -13.80
N TYR A 67 -11.65 18.85 -12.98
CA TYR A 67 -11.65 17.41 -12.72
C TYR A 67 -11.91 17.07 -11.24
N GLY A 68 -12.17 18.06 -10.39
CA GLY A 68 -12.39 17.89 -8.95
C GLY A 68 -11.09 17.73 -8.16
N SER A 69 -11.19 17.57 -6.84
CA SER A 69 -10.04 17.43 -5.92
C SER A 69 -9.70 15.98 -5.56
N GLY A 70 -10.57 15.02 -5.88
CA GLY A 70 -10.49 13.62 -5.46
C GLY A 70 -9.54 12.72 -6.26
N ARG A 71 -9.56 11.42 -5.93
CA ARG A 71 -8.74 10.35 -6.51
C ARG A 71 -9.27 9.78 -7.84
N GLY A 72 -10.50 10.10 -8.22
CA GLY A 72 -11.14 9.64 -9.47
C GLY A 72 -10.77 10.42 -10.73
N ARG A 73 -9.70 11.23 -10.68
CA ARG A 73 -9.26 12.03 -11.83
C ARG A 73 -8.56 11.16 -12.86
N LYS A 74 -8.72 11.51 -14.14
CA LYS A 74 -7.96 10.87 -15.22
C LYS A 74 -6.46 11.10 -14.99
N GLY A 75 -5.64 10.07 -15.21
CA GLY A 75 -4.21 10.10 -14.87
C GLY A 75 -3.40 11.23 -15.52
N TYR A 76 -3.85 11.76 -16.67
CA TYR A 76 -3.20 12.91 -17.31
C TYR A 76 -3.54 14.25 -16.64
N ALA A 77 -4.62 14.34 -15.86
CA ALA A 77 -5.10 15.56 -15.20
C ALA A 77 -4.43 15.75 -13.83
N ASP A 78 -3.10 15.73 -13.85
CA ASP A 78 -2.26 15.72 -12.67
C ASP A 78 -1.90 17.14 -12.22
N ARG A 79 -1.79 17.36 -10.91
CA ARG A 79 -1.36 18.64 -10.32
C ARG A 79 0.16 18.73 -10.23
N LEU A 80 0.72 19.90 -10.51
CA LEU A 80 2.14 20.20 -10.44
C LEU A 80 2.63 20.33 -8.99
N GLY A 81 1.86 20.97 -8.10
CA GLY A 81 2.28 21.24 -6.72
C GLY A 81 2.68 19.99 -5.94
N LYS A 82 1.95 18.87 -6.11
CA LYS A 82 2.30 17.59 -5.49
C LYS A 82 3.66 17.06 -5.98
N LYS A 83 4.05 17.32 -7.23
CA LYS A 83 5.34 16.90 -7.80
C LYS A 83 6.50 17.67 -7.17
N TYR A 84 6.32 18.98 -6.91
CA TYR A 84 7.31 19.77 -6.17
C TYR A 84 7.54 19.23 -4.76
N TYR A 85 6.47 18.90 -4.03
CA TYR A 85 6.59 18.28 -2.70
C TYR A 85 7.27 16.90 -2.73
N TRP A 86 7.02 16.09 -3.76
CA TRP A 86 7.74 14.83 -3.95
C TRP A 86 9.24 15.06 -4.15
N ILE A 87 9.63 15.98 -5.03
CA ILE A 87 11.05 16.31 -5.25
C ILE A 87 11.70 16.77 -3.94
N ALA A 88 11.02 17.66 -3.21
CA ALA A 88 11.49 18.13 -1.91
C ALA A 88 11.64 16.96 -0.91
N LEU A 89 10.67 16.05 -0.83
CA LEU A 89 10.75 14.88 0.04
C LEU A 89 11.96 13.98 -0.31
N HIS A 90 12.20 13.69 -1.58
CA HIS A 90 13.38 12.90 -1.98
C HIS A 90 14.69 13.58 -1.56
N ARG A 91 14.79 14.91 -1.71
CA ARG A 91 15.96 15.68 -1.25
C ARG A 91 16.11 15.64 0.26
N LEU A 92 15.01 15.80 0.99
CA LEU A 92 14.99 15.72 2.45
C LEU A 92 15.51 14.37 2.93
N LEU A 93 15.03 13.27 2.36
CA LEU A 93 15.46 11.92 2.75
C LEU A 93 16.97 11.73 2.53
N GLY A 94 17.53 12.26 1.44
CA GLY A 94 18.98 12.25 1.22
C GLY A 94 19.75 13.06 2.27
N ILE A 95 19.22 14.20 2.70
CA ILE A 95 19.81 15.02 3.77
C ILE A 95 19.75 14.28 5.10
N LEU A 96 18.58 13.72 5.47
CA LEU A 96 18.41 12.97 6.71
C LEU A 96 19.33 11.74 6.72
N ALA A 97 19.35 10.95 5.65
CA ALA A 97 20.23 9.80 5.49
C ALA A 97 21.73 10.11 5.69
N SER A 98 22.15 11.32 5.32
CA SER A 98 23.56 11.72 5.43
C SER A 98 23.93 12.32 6.79
N ASN A 99 22.95 12.76 7.60
CA ASN A 99 23.19 13.61 8.77
C ASN A 99 22.48 13.15 10.04
N VAL A 100 21.51 12.24 9.94
CA VAL A 100 20.68 11.79 11.05
C VAL A 100 20.79 10.28 11.16
N PRO A 101 21.12 9.74 12.35
CA PRO A 101 21.14 8.30 12.57
C PRO A 101 19.81 7.64 12.25
N ALA A 102 19.88 6.40 11.76
CA ALA A 102 18.69 5.55 11.67
C ALA A 102 18.20 5.21 13.08
N LEU A 103 16.88 5.08 13.22
CA LEU A 103 16.24 4.60 14.44
C LEU A 103 16.27 3.06 14.43
N GLU A 104 16.61 2.44 15.55
CA GLU A 104 16.56 0.98 15.68
C GLU A 104 15.11 0.48 15.49
N ASP A 105 14.92 -0.49 14.60
CA ASP A 105 13.63 -1.14 14.42
C ASP A 105 13.50 -2.30 15.43
N PRO A 106 12.62 -2.21 16.44
CA PRO A 106 12.50 -3.26 17.46
C PRO A 106 11.92 -4.57 16.90
N TYR A 107 11.44 -4.58 15.66
CA TYR A 107 10.88 -5.75 14.98
C TYR A 107 11.81 -6.32 13.90
N SER A 108 13.02 -5.78 13.76
CA SER A 108 13.97 -6.20 12.73
C SER A 108 15.42 -6.08 13.21
N ASP A 109 16.19 -7.15 13.06
CA ASP A 109 17.64 -7.14 13.31
C ASP A 109 18.43 -6.48 12.15
N TYR A 110 17.73 -5.92 11.15
CA TYR A 110 18.36 -5.28 10.00
C TYR A 110 18.82 -3.87 10.34
N GLU A 111 20.13 -3.66 10.30
CA GLU A 111 20.73 -2.32 10.34
C GLU A 111 21.05 -1.84 8.91
N PRO A 112 20.56 -0.65 8.49
CA PRO A 112 20.90 -0.08 7.20
C PRO A 112 22.42 0.14 7.07
N THR A 113 23.01 -0.46 6.04
CA THR A 113 24.43 -0.27 5.70
C THR A 113 24.67 1.12 5.09
N SER A 114 25.94 1.54 4.98
CA SER A 114 26.31 2.85 4.43
C SER A 114 25.91 3.08 2.96
N ASP A 115 25.66 1.99 2.22
CA ASP A 115 25.19 1.99 0.84
C ASP A 115 23.66 1.86 0.72
N HIS A 116 22.93 1.83 1.85
CA HIS A 116 21.48 1.76 1.84
C HIS A 116 20.87 2.96 1.11
N LEU A 117 20.04 2.67 0.11
CA LEU A 117 19.40 3.67 -0.73
C LEU A 117 18.04 4.07 -0.14
N TRP A 118 18.04 4.99 0.83
CA TRP A 118 16.85 5.55 1.50
C TRP A 118 15.75 6.09 0.56
N SER A 119 16.10 6.38 -0.68
CA SER A 119 15.15 6.83 -1.71
C SER A 119 14.40 5.69 -2.41
N VAL A 120 14.75 4.42 -2.19
CA VAL A 120 14.10 3.27 -2.84
C VAL A 120 12.65 3.13 -2.38
N ASP A 121 12.39 3.29 -1.09
CA ASP A 121 11.04 3.12 -0.50
C ASP A 121 10.05 4.22 -0.90
N VAL A 122 10.50 5.27 -1.58
CA VAL A 122 9.67 6.34 -2.12
C VAL A 122 9.56 6.31 -3.64
N ARG A 123 10.17 5.32 -4.31
CA ARG A 123 10.03 5.17 -5.76
C ARG A 123 8.62 4.68 -6.10
N LYS A 124 8.07 5.26 -7.17
CA LYS A 124 6.83 4.76 -7.78
C LYS A 124 7.06 3.57 -8.70
N VAL A 125 8.30 3.36 -9.14
CA VAL A 125 8.69 2.33 -10.10
C VAL A 125 9.83 1.55 -9.47
N ASP A 126 9.62 0.26 -9.29
CA ASP A 126 10.68 -0.67 -8.92
C ASP A 126 11.51 -0.96 -10.17
N LEU A 127 12.81 -0.70 -10.12
CA LEU A 127 13.70 -0.93 -11.27
C LEU A 127 14.00 -2.41 -11.49
N THR A 128 13.69 -3.25 -10.51
CA THR A 128 13.72 -4.72 -10.63
C THR A 128 12.41 -5.29 -11.17
N ASP A 129 11.36 -4.45 -11.28
CA ASP A 129 10.13 -4.82 -11.94
C ASP A 129 10.31 -4.82 -13.46
N VAL A 130 10.70 -5.98 -13.96
CA VAL A 130 10.91 -6.25 -15.38
C VAL A 130 9.66 -6.75 -16.08
N ARG A 131 8.48 -6.71 -15.44
CA ARG A 131 7.23 -7.25 -16.01
C ARG A 131 6.86 -6.65 -17.37
N ASP A 132 7.24 -5.39 -17.61
CA ASP A 132 7.03 -4.70 -18.89
C ASP A 132 7.88 -5.24 -20.05
N ILE A 133 8.96 -5.99 -19.75
CA ILE A 133 9.91 -6.54 -20.75
C ILE A 133 10.06 -8.06 -20.68
N THR A 134 9.56 -8.71 -19.63
CA THR A 134 9.46 -10.16 -19.57
C THR A 134 8.20 -10.63 -20.26
N ALA A 135 8.28 -11.73 -21.00
CA ALA A 135 7.08 -12.41 -21.47
C ALA A 135 6.19 -12.75 -20.25
N GLU A 136 4.87 -12.55 -20.39
CA GLU A 136 3.93 -12.98 -19.36
C GLU A 136 4.13 -14.48 -19.10
N SER A 137 4.41 -14.82 -17.84
CA SER A 137 4.41 -16.20 -17.42
C SER A 137 3.01 -16.78 -17.60
N VAL A 138 2.91 -17.83 -18.42
CA VAL A 138 1.67 -18.61 -18.51
C VAL A 138 1.65 -19.55 -17.32
N TYR A 139 0.88 -19.17 -16.31
CA TYR A 139 0.61 -20.03 -15.16
C TYR A 139 -0.53 -21.00 -15.49
N PRO A 140 -0.48 -22.25 -15.00
CA PRO A 140 -1.60 -23.17 -15.13
C PRO A 140 -2.83 -22.60 -14.45
N VAL A 141 -4.00 -22.82 -15.05
CA VAL A 141 -5.27 -22.49 -14.42
C VAL A 141 -5.56 -23.58 -13.40
N LEU A 142 -5.33 -23.27 -12.13
CA LEU A 142 -5.69 -24.15 -11.03
C LEU A 142 -7.22 -24.24 -10.92
N MET A 143 -7.74 -25.44 -10.72
CA MET A 143 -9.16 -25.63 -10.46
C MET A 143 -9.51 -25.07 -9.08
N GLU A 144 -10.52 -24.19 -9.03
CA GLU A 144 -11.08 -23.69 -7.77
C GLU A 144 -12.03 -24.75 -7.21
N GLU A 145 -11.60 -25.41 -6.16
CA GLU A 145 -12.41 -26.39 -5.43
C GLU A 145 -12.75 -25.84 -4.04
N THR A 146 -13.57 -24.80 -3.97
CA THR A 146 -14.22 -24.44 -2.71
C THR A 146 -15.51 -23.70 -2.98
N ASN A 147 -16.63 -24.35 -2.64
CA ASN A 147 -17.86 -23.68 -2.27
C ASN A 147 -18.15 -24.14 -0.85
N TYR A 148 -17.69 -23.38 0.15
CA TYR A 148 -18.08 -23.62 1.53
C TYR A 148 -19.60 -23.58 1.63
N ALA A 149 -20.21 -24.62 2.23
CA ALA A 149 -21.65 -24.72 2.32
C ALA A 149 -22.18 -23.79 3.42
N PHE A 150 -22.85 -22.72 3.01
CA PHE A 150 -23.49 -21.80 3.96
C PHE A 150 -24.86 -22.32 4.42
N PRO A 151 -25.21 -22.12 5.70
CA PRO A 151 -26.53 -22.47 6.21
C PRO A 151 -27.56 -21.42 5.75
N ASP A 152 -28.85 -21.72 5.94
CA ASP A 152 -29.89 -20.71 5.79
C ASP A 152 -29.65 -19.56 6.77
N ARG A 153 -29.80 -18.30 6.32
CA ARG A 153 -29.53 -17.10 7.12
C ARG A 153 -30.43 -16.99 8.36
N ASN A 154 -31.56 -17.70 8.42
CA ASN A 154 -32.48 -17.74 9.57
C ASN A 154 -32.20 -18.90 10.54
N SER A 155 -31.18 -19.73 10.28
CA SER A 155 -30.80 -20.84 11.15
C SER A 155 -29.99 -20.37 12.36
N ASP A 156 -29.60 -21.31 13.23
CA ASP A 156 -28.70 -21.01 14.35
C ASP A 156 -27.26 -20.76 13.85
N ILE A 157 -27.00 -19.51 13.44
CA ILE A 157 -25.69 -19.07 12.96
C ILE A 157 -24.61 -19.29 14.02
N LYS A 158 -24.92 -19.14 15.31
CA LYS A 158 -23.94 -19.35 16.39
C LYS A 158 -23.59 -20.82 16.56
N GLY A 159 -24.56 -21.71 16.38
CA GLY A 159 -24.35 -23.15 16.33
C GLY A 159 -23.49 -23.57 15.15
N TRP A 160 -23.79 -23.03 13.96
CA TRP A 160 -23.03 -23.29 12.73
C TRP A 160 -21.56 -22.87 12.86
N VAL A 161 -21.25 -21.65 13.34
CA VAL A 161 -19.86 -21.20 13.55
C VAL A 161 -19.05 -22.13 14.46
N ARG A 162 -19.71 -22.90 15.33
CA ARG A 162 -19.06 -23.81 16.29
C ARG A 162 -18.95 -25.25 15.80
N THR A 163 -19.44 -25.58 14.61
CA THR A 163 -19.44 -26.95 14.08
C THR A 163 -18.03 -27.43 13.71
N ASP A 164 -17.08 -26.51 13.51
CA ASP A 164 -15.66 -26.79 13.21
C ASP A 164 -15.49 -27.74 12.02
N ASP A 165 -16.25 -27.49 10.96
CA ASP A 165 -16.32 -28.27 9.71
C ASP A 165 -15.51 -27.63 8.56
N LEU A 166 -14.47 -26.85 8.90
CA LEU A 166 -13.57 -26.27 7.92
C LEU A 166 -12.88 -27.38 7.10
N SER A 167 -12.66 -27.11 5.82
CA SER A 167 -11.95 -28.03 4.94
C SER A 167 -10.55 -28.36 5.48
N PRO A 168 -10.11 -29.64 5.43
CA PRO A 168 -8.75 -30.03 5.79
C PRO A 168 -7.71 -29.21 5.03
N TYR A 169 -6.56 -28.92 5.66
CA TYR A 169 -5.54 -28.07 5.05
C TYR A 169 -4.99 -28.67 3.75
N GLU A 170 -4.94 -30.00 3.60
CA GLU A 170 -4.50 -30.67 2.38
C GLU A 170 -5.40 -30.31 1.20
N ALA A 171 -6.72 -30.29 1.42
CA ALA A 171 -7.71 -29.91 0.41
C ALA A 171 -7.65 -28.42 0.07
N CYS A 172 -6.97 -27.60 0.88
CA CYS A 172 -6.81 -26.17 0.65
C CYS A 172 -5.44 -25.81 0.04
N LEU A 173 -4.41 -26.61 0.32
CA LEU A 173 -3.04 -26.37 -0.12
C LEU A 173 -2.69 -27.09 -1.43
N ILE A 174 -3.27 -28.27 -1.65
CA ILE A 174 -3.07 -29.04 -2.88
C ILE A 174 -4.09 -28.57 -3.92
N ARG A 175 -3.61 -28.18 -5.09
CA ARG A 175 -4.42 -27.70 -6.21
C ARG A 175 -4.09 -28.49 -7.45
N THR A 176 -5.10 -28.84 -8.21
CA THR A 176 -4.92 -29.59 -9.45
C THR A 176 -5.14 -28.64 -10.62
N ASP A 177 -4.28 -28.69 -11.64
CA ASP A 177 -4.53 -27.98 -12.89
C ASP A 177 -5.46 -28.77 -13.82
N LYS A 178 -5.71 -28.25 -15.02
CA LYS A 178 -6.61 -28.88 -16.00
C LYS A 178 -6.04 -30.15 -16.60
N GLU A 179 -4.73 -30.31 -16.52
CA GLU A 179 -3.95 -31.42 -17.01
C GLU A 179 -3.83 -32.55 -15.98
N GLY A 180 -4.21 -32.30 -14.73
CA GLY A 180 -4.21 -33.26 -13.64
C GLY A 180 -2.95 -33.21 -12.76
N GLU A 181 -2.06 -32.23 -12.97
CA GLU A 181 -0.85 -32.06 -12.17
C GLU A 181 -1.18 -31.41 -10.82
N GLN A 182 -0.52 -31.88 -9.77
CA GLN A 182 -0.72 -31.37 -8.42
C GLN A 182 0.31 -30.30 -8.06
N TRP A 183 -0.20 -29.19 -7.55
CA TRP A 183 0.54 -28.02 -7.12
C TRP A 183 0.34 -27.79 -5.63
N VAL A 184 1.40 -27.40 -4.92
CA VAL A 184 1.32 -27.03 -3.50
C VAL A 184 1.43 -25.52 -3.36
N ALA A 185 0.41 -24.89 -2.79
CA ALA A 185 0.39 -23.46 -2.58
C ALA A 185 1.28 -23.04 -1.40
N LEU A 186 2.29 -22.19 -1.66
CA LEU A 186 3.12 -21.57 -0.62
C LEU A 186 2.33 -20.55 0.21
N SER A 187 1.41 -19.85 -0.46
CA SER A 187 0.40 -19.01 0.18
C SER A 187 -0.91 -19.18 -0.58
N HIS A 188 -2.00 -19.35 0.15
CA HIS A 188 -3.33 -19.44 -0.43
C HIS A 188 -4.33 -18.72 0.46
N SER A 189 -5.21 -17.95 -0.15
CA SER A 189 -6.38 -17.42 0.51
C SER A 189 -7.59 -17.71 -0.35
N TYR A 190 -8.67 -18.19 0.25
CA TYR A 190 -9.95 -18.28 -0.41
C TYR A 190 -10.99 -17.43 0.33
N TRP A 191 -12.00 -17.02 -0.41
CA TRP A 191 -13.10 -16.21 0.07
C TRP A 191 -14.39 -16.75 -0.51
N ASP A 192 -15.18 -17.36 0.35
CA ASP A 192 -16.50 -17.86 0.01
C ASP A 192 -17.55 -16.99 0.69
N GLU A 193 -18.68 -16.80 0.02
CA GLU A 193 -19.81 -16.03 0.54
C GLU A 193 -21.15 -16.59 0.06
N ASP A 194 -22.19 -16.39 0.85
CA ASP A 194 -23.54 -16.84 0.54
C ASP A 194 -24.33 -15.86 -0.36
N LYS A 195 -23.64 -14.86 -0.92
CA LYS A 195 -24.26 -13.83 -1.76
C LYS A 195 -24.58 -14.38 -3.15
N ALA A 196 -25.77 -14.03 -3.64
CA ALA A 196 -26.04 -14.20 -5.06
C ALA A 196 -25.16 -13.22 -5.89
N PRO A 197 -24.77 -13.56 -7.13
CA PRO A 197 -23.88 -12.74 -7.97
C PRO A 197 -24.29 -11.27 -8.18
N ASN A 198 -25.55 -10.91 -7.89
CA ASN A 198 -26.12 -9.58 -8.07
C ASN A 198 -26.64 -8.95 -6.75
N GLU A 199 -26.33 -9.54 -5.59
CA GLU A 199 -26.78 -9.02 -4.28
C GLU A 199 -25.86 -7.87 -3.81
N ASN A 200 -26.45 -6.70 -3.53
CA ASN A 200 -25.69 -5.49 -3.20
C ASN A 200 -25.32 -5.49 -1.70
N SER A 201 -24.05 -5.74 -1.39
CA SER A 201 -23.54 -6.04 -0.04
C SER A 201 -23.57 -4.88 0.96
N TRP A 202 -23.84 -3.65 0.51
CA TRP A 202 -23.86 -2.48 1.40
C TRP A 202 -25.11 -2.41 2.28
N ASN A 203 -26.18 -3.12 1.91
CA ASN A 203 -27.50 -2.95 2.52
C ASN A 203 -28.08 -4.23 3.13
N SER A 204 -27.38 -5.36 3.07
CA SER A 204 -27.92 -6.64 3.54
C SER A 204 -26.85 -7.50 4.21
N PRO A 205 -27.15 -8.11 5.37
CA PRO A 205 -26.22 -9.02 6.03
C PRO A 205 -26.02 -10.27 5.17
N TYR A 206 -24.78 -10.76 5.13
CA TYR A 206 -24.37 -11.96 4.42
C TYR A 206 -23.38 -12.75 5.26
N LEU A 207 -23.24 -14.05 4.97
CA LEU A 207 -22.24 -14.91 5.58
C LEU A 207 -21.04 -15.02 4.65
N ALA A 208 -19.84 -15.01 5.23
CA ALA A 208 -18.61 -15.22 4.48
C ALA A 208 -17.62 -16.01 5.34
N VAL A 209 -16.86 -16.88 4.67
CA VAL A 209 -15.72 -17.57 5.24
C VAL A 209 -14.47 -17.09 4.51
N ARG A 210 -13.45 -16.75 5.29
CA ARG A 210 -12.15 -16.37 4.78
C ARG A 210 -11.10 -17.20 5.49
N ALA A 211 -10.34 -17.96 4.72
CA ALA A 211 -9.21 -18.71 5.22
C ALA A 211 -7.93 -18.22 4.57
N TYR A 212 -6.86 -18.26 5.36
CA TYR A 212 -5.51 -17.91 4.93
C TYR A 212 -4.58 -19.03 5.33
N TYR A 213 -3.89 -19.58 4.33
CA TYR A 213 -2.87 -20.58 4.51
C TYR A 213 -1.54 -19.98 4.11
N SER A 214 -0.55 -20.20 4.97
CA SER A 214 0.85 -19.96 4.70
C SER A 214 1.58 -21.25 4.97
N SER A 215 2.34 -21.73 4.00
CA SER A 215 3.20 -22.90 4.15
C SER A 215 4.67 -22.49 4.02
N ALA A 216 5.54 -23.26 4.66
CA ALA A 216 6.97 -23.06 4.61
C ALA A 216 7.64 -24.37 4.23
N LEU A 217 8.65 -24.28 3.36
CA LEU A 217 9.53 -25.41 3.07
C LEU A 217 10.55 -25.50 4.21
N ILE A 218 10.43 -26.55 5.02
CA ILE A 218 11.40 -26.84 6.08
C ILE A 218 12.40 -27.83 5.50
N ASN A 219 13.69 -27.47 5.51
CA ASN A 219 14.75 -28.40 5.19
C ASN A 219 15.06 -29.20 6.46
N GLU A 220 14.65 -30.47 6.51
CA GLU A 220 15.06 -31.36 7.58
C GLU A 220 16.53 -31.75 7.35
N SER A 221 17.42 -31.11 8.09
CA SER A 221 18.85 -31.45 8.17
C SER A 221 19.09 -32.61 9.13
#